data_AF-A0A0P7HNU7-F1
#
_entry.id   AF-A0A0P7HNU7-F1
#
_cell.length_a   1.000
_cell.length_b   1.000
_cell.length_c   1.000
_cell.angle_alpha   90.00
_cell.angle_beta   90.00
_cell.angle_gamma   90.00
#
_symmetry.space_group_name_H-M   'P 1'
#
loop_
_entity.id
_entity.type
_entity.pdbx_description
1 polymer ?
#
loop_
_entity_poly.entity_id
_entity_poly.type
_entity_poly.pdbx_seq_one_letter_code
_entity_poly.pdbx_strand_id
1 'polypeptide(L)'
;MCTGIRFSDGSGNLYLARNLDWTAGYGERVVLTPTGYATRSPFGAVPRIRHAVIGMGIVEEDTPLYFDCGNDAGLAVAGLNFPGYADYAAEPADGAVNVAAFEFPLWVASQFASVDEVEAALGQVVIVDKPINEKYPSSLLHWIIGDSTRAIVVEYTSDGMHVFQDDVDVLTNQPGFGWHHENLRNYLNASPDYPEKVVLNRADLVPFGSGSLMRGIPGDYYSPSRFVRAAYVHAHYPGKDTEEENVSRAFHTLQQVAMVEGSAAMGSGEFEKTIYTGLFSSRTNSYYWNTYEDPSVHSVSMADHPSGGTDLLVL
;
A
#
# COMPACT_ATOMS: atom_id res chain seq x y z
N MET A 1 11.85 -1.64 0.98
CA MET A 1 11.16 -1.03 -0.17
C MET A 1 9.73 -1.58 -0.25
N CYS A 2 8.81 -0.97 -0.98
CA CYS A 2 7.42 -1.42 -1.06
C CYS A 2 6.74 -0.94 -2.35
N THR A 3 5.67 -1.59 -2.79
CA THR A 3 4.75 -1.10 -3.82
C THR A 3 3.32 -1.30 -3.33
N GLY A 4 2.44 -0.31 -3.48
CA GLY A 4 1.01 -0.39 -3.23
C GLY A 4 0.22 -0.04 -4.49
N ILE A 5 -0.91 -0.69 -4.70
CA ILE A 5 -1.86 -0.42 -5.79
C ILE A 5 -3.28 -0.41 -5.25
N ARG A 6 -4.17 0.33 -5.91
CA ARG A 6 -5.60 0.32 -5.61
C ARG A 6 -6.43 0.21 -6.90
N PHE A 7 -7.57 -0.46 -6.87
CA PHE A 7 -8.54 -0.41 -7.97
C PHE A 7 -9.93 -0.81 -7.49
N SER A 8 -10.91 -0.68 -8.38
CA SER A 8 -12.27 -1.16 -8.13
C SER A 8 -12.82 -2.02 -9.25
N ASP A 9 -13.76 -2.89 -8.90
CA ASP A 9 -14.54 -3.68 -9.86
C ASP A 9 -15.74 -2.87 -10.40
N GLY A 10 -16.44 -3.44 -11.39
CA GLY A 10 -17.63 -2.80 -11.97
C GLY A 10 -18.82 -2.63 -11.01
N SER A 11 -18.74 -3.20 -9.79
CA SER A 11 -19.75 -3.06 -8.73
C SER A 11 -19.37 -2.04 -7.66
N GLY A 12 -18.21 -1.38 -7.79
CA GLY A 12 -17.74 -0.39 -6.83
C GLY A 12 -17.20 -1.00 -5.54
N ASN A 13 -16.58 -2.19 -5.61
CA ASN A 13 -15.81 -2.73 -4.49
C ASN A 13 -14.34 -2.28 -4.58
N LEU A 14 -13.73 -1.98 -3.43
CA LEU A 14 -12.31 -1.66 -3.31
C LEU A 14 -11.45 -2.93 -3.29
N TYR A 15 -10.32 -2.85 -3.99
CA TYR A 15 -9.17 -3.72 -3.84
C TYR A 15 -7.92 -2.86 -3.58
N LEU A 16 -7.29 -3.01 -2.42
CA LEU A 16 -5.99 -2.36 -2.10
C LEU A 16 -4.97 -3.43 -1.79
N ALA A 17 -3.89 -3.48 -2.57
CA ALA A 17 -2.87 -4.51 -2.45
C ALA A 17 -1.47 -3.92 -2.36
N ARG A 18 -0.53 -4.66 -1.76
CA ARG A 18 0.85 -4.21 -1.61
C ARG A 18 1.87 -5.34 -1.54
N ASN A 19 3.11 -5.02 -1.93
CA ASN A 19 4.31 -5.79 -1.61
C ASN A 19 5.01 -5.16 -0.40
N LEU A 20 5.43 -5.99 0.56
CA LEU A 20 6.46 -5.63 1.53
C LEU A 20 7.81 -6.14 1.05
N ASP A 21 8.71 -5.23 0.66
CA ASP A 21 10.08 -5.60 0.31
C ASP A 21 11.03 -5.26 1.45
N TRP A 22 11.69 -6.26 2.01
CA TRP A 22 12.68 -6.06 3.08
C TRP A 22 13.70 -7.19 3.06
N THR A 23 14.69 -7.13 3.94
CA THR A 23 15.69 -8.19 4.08
C THR A 23 15.19 -9.37 4.91
N ALA A 24 14.26 -9.12 5.83
CA ALA A 24 13.65 -10.13 6.69
C ALA A 24 12.21 -9.77 7.07
N GLY A 25 11.40 -10.77 7.44
CA GLY A 25 10.08 -10.52 8.05
C GLY A 25 10.19 -10.09 9.51
N TYR A 26 9.11 -9.54 10.04
CA TYR A 26 8.97 -9.13 11.45
C TYR A 26 8.20 -10.16 12.29
N GLY A 27 7.80 -11.28 11.68
CA GLY A 27 6.89 -12.24 12.29
C GLY A 27 5.43 -11.85 12.11
N GLU A 28 5.15 -11.07 11.06
CA GLU A 28 3.84 -10.55 10.73
C GLU A 28 2.80 -11.64 10.47
N ARG A 29 1.57 -11.30 10.84
CA ARG A 29 0.39 -12.15 10.79
C ARG A 29 -0.81 -11.31 10.38
N VAL A 30 -1.87 -11.98 9.94
CA VAL A 30 -3.14 -11.28 9.74
C VAL A 30 -3.73 -10.98 11.11
N VAL A 31 -4.06 -9.73 11.36
CA VAL A 31 -4.63 -9.26 12.63
C VAL A 31 -6.01 -8.69 12.37
N LEU A 32 -7.01 -9.18 13.09
CA LEU A 32 -8.35 -8.58 13.13
C LEU A 32 -8.55 -7.83 14.46
N THR A 33 -8.88 -6.54 14.34
CA THR A 33 -9.20 -5.65 15.45
C THR A 33 -10.72 -5.43 15.51
N PRO A 34 -11.43 -6.04 16.47
CA PRO A 34 -12.88 -5.94 16.56
C PRO A 34 -13.35 -4.60 17.14
N THR A 35 -14.62 -4.24 16.94
CA THR A 35 -15.20 -2.97 17.40
C THR A 35 -15.23 -2.82 18.93
N GLY A 36 -15.17 -3.94 19.66
CA GLY A 36 -15.13 -3.96 21.13
C GLY A 36 -13.71 -3.86 21.71
N TYR A 37 -12.66 -3.82 20.89
CA TYR A 37 -11.28 -3.72 21.34
C TYR A 37 -11.02 -2.40 22.10
N ALA A 38 -10.39 -2.51 23.26
CA ALA A 38 -10.02 -1.37 24.09
C ALA A 38 -8.71 -0.75 23.58
N THR A 39 -8.82 0.40 22.92
CA THR A 39 -7.73 1.02 22.19
C THR A 39 -6.66 1.62 23.11
N ARG A 40 -5.39 1.36 22.77
CA ARG A 40 -4.22 1.96 23.41
C ARG A 40 -3.64 3.04 22.51
N SER A 41 -4.34 4.18 22.43
CA SER A 41 -3.93 5.32 21.60
C SER A 41 -3.20 6.36 22.45
N PRO A 42 -1.87 6.58 22.29
CA PRO A 42 -1.07 7.43 23.18
C PRO A 42 -1.60 8.86 23.32
N PHE A 43 -2.23 9.37 22.28
CA PHE A 43 -2.80 10.72 22.23
C PHE A 43 -4.33 10.73 22.15
N GLY A 44 -4.97 9.56 22.23
CA GLY A 44 -6.44 9.43 22.16
C GLY A 44 -7.03 9.64 20.77
N ALA A 45 -6.23 9.61 19.70
CA ALA A 45 -6.71 9.73 18.32
C ALA A 45 -7.63 8.58 17.91
N VAL A 46 -7.44 7.40 18.49
CA VAL A 46 -8.32 6.24 18.32
C VAL A 46 -9.08 6.00 19.63
N PRO A 47 -10.19 6.71 19.90
CA PRO A 47 -10.92 6.61 21.17
C PRO A 47 -11.75 5.32 21.30
N ARG A 48 -12.07 4.67 20.18
CA ARG A 48 -12.74 3.36 20.06
C ARG A 48 -12.61 2.87 18.63
N ILE A 49 -12.83 1.59 18.38
CA ILE A 49 -12.91 1.04 17.02
C ILE A 49 -14.34 1.24 16.47
N ARG A 50 -14.52 2.10 15.45
CA ARG A 50 -15.85 2.34 14.84
C ARG A 50 -16.17 1.33 13.74
N HIS A 51 -15.13 0.94 13.02
CA HIS A 51 -15.15 -0.05 11.96
C HIS A 51 -14.20 -1.18 12.32
N ALA A 52 -14.63 -2.44 12.22
CA ALA A 52 -13.72 -3.56 12.41
C ALA A 52 -12.61 -3.50 11.36
N VAL A 53 -11.38 -3.82 11.76
CA VAL A 53 -10.19 -3.69 10.91
C VAL A 53 -9.53 -5.06 10.73
N ILE A 54 -9.09 -5.38 9.51
CA ILE A 54 -8.31 -6.57 9.19
C ILE A 54 -7.11 -6.16 8.35
N GLY A 55 -5.95 -6.76 8.58
CA GLY A 55 -4.75 -6.42 7.84
C GLY A 55 -3.55 -7.24 8.26
N MET A 56 -2.43 -7.08 7.56
CA MET A 56 -1.16 -7.67 7.95
C MET A 56 -0.43 -6.73 8.92
N GLY A 57 0.14 -7.28 9.99
CA GLY A 57 0.90 -6.51 10.95
C GLY A 57 1.52 -7.38 12.05
N ILE A 58 2.02 -6.73 13.08
CA ILE A 58 2.44 -7.37 14.33
C ILE A 58 1.59 -6.88 15.49
N VAL A 59 1.53 -7.63 16.58
CA VAL A 59 0.93 -7.18 17.83
C VAL A 59 2.03 -7.01 18.87
N GLU A 60 2.18 -5.80 19.37
CA GLU A 60 3.16 -5.47 20.42
C GLU A 60 2.45 -4.73 21.54
N GLU A 61 2.69 -5.12 22.79
CA GLU A 61 2.01 -4.55 23.96
C GLU A 61 0.47 -4.51 23.81
N ASP A 62 -0.09 -5.57 23.20
CA ASP A 62 -1.52 -5.71 22.90
C ASP A 62 -2.06 -4.58 22.01
N THR A 63 -1.20 -3.99 21.17
CA THR A 63 -1.51 -2.95 20.18
C THR A 63 -1.22 -3.49 18.77
N PRO A 64 -2.18 -3.45 17.83
CA PRO A 64 -1.95 -3.89 16.47
C PRO A 64 -1.16 -2.81 15.69
N LEU A 65 -0.01 -3.19 15.16
CA LEU A 65 0.85 -2.35 14.33
C LEU A 65 0.69 -2.82 12.88
N TYR A 66 -0.28 -2.24 12.18
CA TYR A 66 -0.61 -2.62 10.81
C TYR A 66 0.42 -2.09 9.82
N PHE A 67 0.88 -2.96 8.93
CA PHE A 67 1.64 -2.58 7.74
C PHE A 67 0.69 -2.11 6.65
N ASP A 68 -0.42 -2.82 6.49
CA ASP A 68 -1.55 -2.48 5.66
C ASP A 68 -2.83 -3.14 6.19
N CYS A 69 -3.96 -2.43 6.07
CA CYS A 69 -5.24 -2.90 6.58
C CYS A 69 -6.42 -2.25 5.86
N GLY A 70 -7.59 -2.88 5.97
CA GLY A 70 -8.87 -2.34 5.52
C GLY A 70 -9.99 -2.62 6.52
N ASN A 71 -11.14 -2.00 6.29
CA ASN A 71 -12.24 -2.00 7.24
C ASN A 71 -13.57 -2.50 6.66
N ASP A 72 -14.53 -2.76 7.55
CA ASP A 72 -15.88 -3.21 7.19
C ASP A 72 -16.75 -2.18 6.44
N ALA A 73 -16.24 -0.97 6.19
CA ALA A 73 -16.88 0.09 5.42
C ALA A 73 -16.27 0.31 4.03
N GLY A 74 -15.22 -0.43 3.66
CA GLY A 74 -14.60 -0.35 2.34
C GLY A 74 -13.53 0.73 2.17
N LEU A 75 -12.84 1.08 3.25
CA LEU A 75 -11.64 1.92 3.26
C LEU A 75 -10.41 1.08 3.61
N ALA A 76 -9.28 1.32 2.94
CA ALA A 76 -8.01 0.67 3.25
C ALA A 76 -6.82 1.63 3.20
N VAL A 77 -5.74 1.23 3.85
CA VAL A 77 -4.49 1.99 3.98
C VAL A 77 -3.29 1.07 4.00
N ALA A 78 -2.19 1.47 3.37
CA ALA A 78 -0.90 0.79 3.46
C ALA A 78 0.23 1.79 3.74
N GLY A 79 1.09 1.45 4.70
CA GLY A 79 2.32 2.18 5.01
C GLY A 79 3.51 1.63 4.23
N LEU A 80 4.23 2.51 3.52
CA LEU A 80 5.38 2.16 2.69
C LEU A 80 6.61 2.94 3.14
N ASN A 81 7.78 2.29 3.11
CA ASN A 81 9.03 2.87 3.60
C ASN A 81 9.36 4.19 2.88
N PHE A 82 9.64 5.27 3.62
CA PHE A 82 9.96 6.59 3.10
C PHE A 82 11.11 7.33 3.85
N PRO A 83 12.18 6.63 4.33
CA PRO A 83 13.30 7.28 5.00
C PRO A 83 14.03 8.28 4.11
N GLY A 84 14.56 9.33 4.73
CA GLY A 84 15.22 10.45 4.05
C GLY A 84 14.27 11.52 3.50
N TYR A 85 12.96 11.29 3.57
CA TYR A 85 11.92 12.25 3.18
C TYR A 85 10.86 12.42 4.27
N ALA A 86 10.39 11.32 4.88
CA ALA A 86 9.48 11.41 6.02
C ALA A 86 10.17 12.07 7.23
N ASP A 87 9.47 12.99 7.88
CA ASP A 87 9.95 13.75 9.04
C ASP A 87 8.77 14.15 9.93
N TYR A 88 8.47 13.33 10.94
CA TYR A 88 7.31 13.53 11.82
C TYR A 88 7.57 14.58 12.90
N ALA A 89 6.51 15.11 13.50
CA ALA A 89 6.65 16.04 14.61
C ALA A 89 7.26 15.33 15.84
N ALA A 90 8.28 15.95 16.45
CA ALA A 90 8.91 15.40 17.65
C ALA A 90 7.99 15.39 18.89
N GLU A 91 7.03 16.32 18.94
CA GLU A 91 6.10 16.50 20.07
C GLU A 91 4.66 16.73 19.56
N PRO A 92 3.63 16.38 20.34
CA PRO A 92 2.26 16.67 19.99
C PRO A 92 1.99 18.20 19.97
N ALA A 93 1.06 18.62 19.12
CA ALA A 93 0.61 20.01 19.03
C ALA A 93 -0.74 20.23 19.73
N ASP A 94 -0.82 21.29 20.54
CA ASP A 94 -2.05 21.68 21.22
C ASP A 94 -3.16 22.04 20.21
N GLY A 95 -4.36 21.50 20.43
CA GLY A 95 -5.52 21.75 19.57
C GLY A 95 -5.56 20.94 18.26
N ALA A 96 -4.54 20.12 18.00
CA ALA A 96 -4.50 19.19 16.87
C ALA A 96 -4.98 17.77 17.26
N VAL A 97 -5.33 16.97 16.25
CA VAL A 97 -5.48 15.52 16.38
C VAL A 97 -4.09 14.89 16.24
N ASN A 98 -3.46 14.57 17.37
CA ASN A 98 -2.13 13.98 17.39
C ASN A 98 -2.23 12.47 17.19
N VAL A 99 -1.53 11.91 16.21
CA VAL A 99 -1.55 10.47 15.89
C VAL A 99 -0.12 9.95 15.95
N ALA A 100 0.13 8.89 16.72
CA ALA A 100 1.44 8.25 16.68
C ALA A 100 1.67 7.60 15.31
N ALA A 101 2.88 7.72 14.75
CA ALA A 101 3.16 7.19 13.42
C ALA A 101 2.80 5.69 13.25
N PHE A 102 2.99 4.88 14.30
CA PHE A 102 2.67 3.45 14.26
C PHE A 102 1.16 3.15 14.27
N GLU A 103 0.33 4.02 14.84
CA GLU A 103 -1.12 3.81 14.93
C GLU A 103 -1.87 4.46 13.76
N PHE A 104 -1.18 5.19 12.88
CA PHE A 104 -1.81 5.91 11.77
C PHE A 104 -2.67 5.00 10.87
N PRO A 105 -2.23 3.80 10.44
CA PRO A 105 -3.09 2.89 9.68
C PRO A 105 -4.34 2.46 10.45
N LEU A 106 -4.20 2.16 11.76
CA LEU A 106 -5.35 1.84 12.62
C LEU A 106 -6.29 3.03 12.75
N TRP A 107 -5.77 4.24 12.92
CA TRP A 107 -6.56 5.47 13.00
C TRP A 107 -7.39 5.68 11.72
N VAL A 108 -6.77 5.55 10.55
CA VAL A 108 -7.46 5.64 9.26
C VAL A 108 -8.58 4.58 9.17
N ALA A 109 -8.22 3.30 9.29
CA ALA A 109 -9.15 2.20 9.04
C ALA A 109 -10.24 2.07 10.11
N SER A 110 -9.99 2.45 11.36
CA SER A 110 -10.98 2.29 12.43
C SER A 110 -11.92 3.47 12.60
N GLN A 111 -11.56 4.67 12.11
CA GLN A 111 -12.33 5.90 12.38
C GLN A 111 -13.18 6.40 11.22
N PHE A 112 -12.90 5.99 9.98
CA PHE A 112 -13.49 6.56 8.76
C PHE A 112 -14.02 5.48 7.81
N ALA A 113 -14.93 5.88 6.93
CA ALA A 113 -15.56 5.00 5.93
C ALA A 113 -15.17 5.33 4.48
N SER A 114 -14.55 6.48 4.23
CA SER A 114 -14.17 6.92 2.87
C SER A 114 -12.92 7.78 2.87
N VAL A 115 -12.30 7.92 1.69
CA VAL A 115 -11.13 8.79 1.51
C VAL A 115 -11.51 10.26 1.73
N ASP A 116 -12.74 10.67 1.39
CA ASP A 116 -13.25 12.03 1.65
C ASP A 116 -13.22 12.37 3.15
N GLU A 117 -13.66 11.43 4.01
CA GLU A 117 -13.64 11.63 5.46
C GLU A 117 -12.22 11.73 6.01
N VAL A 118 -11.31 10.86 5.51
CA VAL A 118 -9.90 10.88 5.90
C VAL A 118 -9.23 12.19 5.48
N GLU A 119 -9.39 12.60 4.23
CA GLU A 119 -8.80 13.82 3.68
C GLU A 119 -9.27 15.06 4.44
N ALA A 120 -10.55 15.14 4.79
CA ALA A 120 -11.08 16.21 5.63
C ALA A 120 -10.46 16.21 7.04
N ALA A 121 -10.29 15.02 7.64
CA ALA A 121 -9.72 14.88 8.98
C ALA A 121 -8.23 15.23 9.04
N LEU A 122 -7.46 14.89 7.99
CA LEU A 122 -6.02 15.15 7.91
C LEU A 122 -5.66 16.64 8.05
N GLY A 123 -6.57 17.56 7.70
CA GLY A 123 -6.37 19.01 7.87
C GLY A 123 -6.19 19.47 9.33
N GLN A 124 -6.44 18.60 10.31
CA GLN A 124 -6.22 18.86 11.74
C GLN A 124 -5.20 17.90 12.38
N VAL A 125 -4.57 17.03 11.59
CA VAL A 125 -3.71 15.96 12.11
C VAL A 125 -2.26 16.41 12.21
N VAL A 126 -1.61 16.01 13.30
CA VAL A 126 -0.16 15.99 13.44
C VAL A 126 0.27 14.55 13.64
N ILE A 127 1.15 14.05 12.77
CA ILE A 127 1.77 12.74 12.94
C ILE A 127 3.01 12.94 13.82
N VAL A 128 3.04 12.23 14.94
CA VAL A 128 4.07 12.39 15.97
C VAL A 128 5.04 11.22 15.93
N ASP A 129 6.34 11.51 16.01
CA ASP A 129 7.42 10.53 16.23
C ASP A 129 7.34 9.97 17.65
N LYS A 130 6.36 9.08 17.85
CA LYS A 130 6.16 8.35 19.09
C LYS A 130 6.35 6.86 18.81
N PRO A 131 7.48 6.26 19.21
CA PRO A 131 7.67 4.83 19.08
C PRO A 131 6.75 4.07 20.07
N ILE A 132 6.39 2.83 19.72
CA ILE A 132 5.65 1.95 20.63
C ILE A 132 6.54 1.58 21.83
N ASN A 133 7.81 1.25 21.59
CA ASN A 133 8.83 0.97 22.61
C ASN A 133 10.25 1.03 22.02
N GLU A 134 11.28 0.74 22.84
CA GLU A 134 12.69 0.79 22.42
C GLU A 134 13.05 -0.23 21.33
N LYS A 135 12.32 -1.36 21.25
CA LYS A 135 12.57 -2.42 20.27
C LYS A 135 12.06 -2.01 18.89
N TYR A 136 10.94 -1.29 18.83
CA TYR A 136 10.33 -0.84 17.58
C TYR A 136 10.25 0.69 17.55
N PRO A 137 11.32 1.36 17.07
CA PRO A 137 11.28 2.79 16.84
C PRO A 137 10.26 3.15 15.75
N SER A 138 9.89 4.42 15.65
CA SER A 138 8.99 4.89 14.59
C SER A 138 9.58 4.58 13.22
N SER A 139 8.79 3.91 12.39
CA SER A 139 9.14 3.70 10.98
C SER A 139 8.83 4.96 10.18
N LEU A 140 9.79 5.41 9.38
CA LEU A 140 9.64 6.54 8.47
C LEU A 140 8.90 6.08 7.21
N LEU A 141 7.64 6.46 7.10
CA LEU A 141 6.68 5.96 6.13
C LEU A 141 5.98 7.11 5.40
N HIS A 142 5.41 6.77 4.26
CA HIS A 142 4.29 7.47 3.64
C HIS A 142 3.15 6.48 3.41
N TRP A 143 1.95 6.96 3.11
CA TRP A 143 0.77 6.10 3.06
C TRP A 143 -0.03 6.29 1.78
N ILE A 144 -0.48 5.19 1.21
CA ILE A 144 -1.59 5.17 0.25
C ILE A 144 -2.87 4.81 0.99
N ILE A 145 -3.94 5.57 0.77
CA ILE A 145 -5.25 5.38 1.39
C ILE A 145 -6.28 5.36 0.27
N GLY A 146 -7.10 4.32 0.19
CA GLY A 146 -8.04 4.13 -0.91
C GLY A 146 -9.41 3.62 -0.47
N ASP A 147 -10.44 4.03 -1.21
CA ASP A 147 -11.82 3.52 -1.13
C ASP A 147 -12.29 3.00 -2.50
N SER A 148 -13.58 2.74 -2.65
CA SER A 148 -14.16 2.25 -3.92
C SER A 148 -14.16 3.27 -5.06
N THR A 149 -13.78 4.52 -4.81
CA THR A 149 -13.80 5.59 -5.81
C THR A 149 -12.40 6.11 -6.16
N ARG A 150 -11.52 6.32 -5.18
CA ARG A 150 -10.23 6.99 -5.39
C ARG A 150 -9.17 6.56 -4.37
N ALA A 151 -7.95 7.04 -4.56
CA ALA A 151 -6.88 6.98 -3.56
C ALA A 151 -6.24 8.35 -3.32
N ILE A 152 -5.62 8.51 -2.16
CA ILE A 152 -4.72 9.61 -1.82
C ILE A 152 -3.38 9.08 -1.32
N VAL A 153 -2.34 9.91 -1.47
CA VAL A 153 -1.04 9.69 -0.86
C VAL A 153 -0.80 10.73 0.23
N VAL A 154 -0.37 10.28 1.40
CA VAL A 154 -0.02 11.13 2.54
C VAL A 154 1.48 11.05 2.79
N GLU A 155 2.17 12.17 2.62
CA GLU A 155 3.60 12.33 2.89
C GLU A 155 3.79 13.40 3.97
N TYR A 156 4.35 13.02 5.12
CA TYR A 156 4.68 13.98 6.18
C TYR A 156 6.19 14.24 6.12
N THR A 157 6.58 15.42 5.63
CA THR A 157 7.98 15.81 5.41
C THR A 157 8.38 16.97 6.30
N SER A 158 9.63 17.42 6.17
CA SER A 158 10.12 18.62 6.87
C SER A 158 9.33 19.88 6.53
N ASP A 159 8.67 19.91 5.37
CA ASP A 159 7.82 21.03 4.92
C ASP A 159 6.37 20.90 5.42
N GLY A 160 6.05 19.82 6.13
CA GLY A 160 4.74 19.50 6.69
C GLY A 160 4.04 18.33 6.00
N MET A 161 2.76 18.17 6.29
CA MET A 161 1.92 17.14 5.68
C MET A 161 1.47 17.55 4.29
N HIS A 162 1.74 16.70 3.31
CA HIS A 162 1.24 16.78 1.95
C HIS A 162 0.23 15.67 1.71
N VAL A 163 -0.92 16.03 1.16
CA VAL A 163 -1.96 15.10 0.74
C VAL A 163 -2.14 15.26 -0.77
N PHE A 164 -1.85 14.20 -1.51
CA PHE A 164 -1.96 14.17 -2.97
C PHE A 164 -3.16 13.33 -3.38
N GLN A 165 -3.87 13.76 -4.42
CA GLN A 165 -4.79 12.87 -5.13
C GLN A 165 -3.96 11.90 -5.96
N ASP A 166 -4.16 10.60 -5.76
CA ASP A 166 -3.47 9.56 -6.53
C ASP A 166 -4.32 9.19 -7.74
N ASP A 167 -4.06 9.86 -8.86
CA ASP A 167 -4.78 9.64 -10.13
C ASP A 167 -4.23 8.45 -10.95
N VAL A 168 -3.22 7.75 -10.42
CA VAL A 168 -2.66 6.54 -11.03
C VAL A 168 -2.87 5.29 -10.17
N ASP A 169 -3.45 5.45 -8.98
CA ASP A 169 -3.74 4.41 -7.98
C ASP A 169 -2.51 3.52 -7.65
N VAL A 170 -1.31 4.12 -7.56
CA VAL A 170 -0.04 3.43 -7.30
C VAL A 170 0.87 4.26 -6.41
N LEU A 171 1.51 3.61 -5.43
CA LEU A 171 2.57 4.20 -4.60
C LEU A 171 3.77 3.26 -4.47
N THR A 172 4.99 3.82 -4.38
CA THR A 172 6.21 3.04 -4.04
C THR A 172 6.95 3.60 -2.84
N ASN A 173 8.17 4.10 -2.99
CA ASN A 173 8.99 4.68 -1.93
C ASN A 173 9.51 6.03 -2.44
N GLN A 174 10.77 6.36 -2.17
CA GLN A 174 11.42 7.61 -2.56
C GLN A 174 11.59 7.76 -4.09
N PRO A 175 11.71 8.99 -4.62
CA PRO A 175 11.40 10.29 -3.98
C PRO A 175 9.91 10.46 -3.67
N GLY A 176 9.44 11.66 -3.33
CA GLY A 176 8.01 11.91 -3.07
C GLY A 176 7.11 11.76 -4.30
N PHE A 177 5.81 11.60 -4.06
CA PHE A 177 4.77 11.30 -5.05
C PHE A 177 4.73 12.32 -6.19
N GLY A 178 4.81 13.62 -5.86
CA GLY A 178 4.83 14.67 -6.88
C GLY A 178 5.97 14.51 -7.90
N TRP A 179 7.12 13.97 -7.48
CA TRP A 179 8.22 13.67 -8.40
C TRP A 179 7.92 12.44 -9.27
N HIS A 180 7.37 11.38 -8.67
CA HIS A 180 7.01 10.17 -9.42
C HIS A 180 5.96 10.46 -10.50
N HIS A 181 4.97 11.29 -10.18
CA HIS A 181 3.94 11.74 -11.11
C HIS A 181 4.56 12.45 -12.33
N GLU A 182 5.46 13.42 -12.09
CA GLU A 182 6.20 14.08 -13.16
C GLU A 182 7.08 13.10 -13.97
N ASN A 183 7.69 12.11 -13.30
CA ASN A 183 8.53 11.11 -13.95
C ASN A 183 7.75 10.24 -14.96
N LEU A 184 6.44 9.98 -14.75
CA LEU A 184 5.63 9.21 -15.69
C LEU A 184 5.61 9.82 -17.10
N ARG A 185 5.81 11.14 -17.22
CA ARG A 185 5.84 11.86 -18.51
C ARG A 185 7.00 11.42 -19.41
N ASN A 186 8.03 10.76 -18.87
CA ASN A 186 9.11 10.17 -19.65
C ASN A 186 8.69 8.92 -20.45
N TYR A 187 7.51 8.37 -20.17
CA TYR A 187 7.06 7.07 -20.69
C TYR A 187 5.78 7.17 -21.54
N LEU A 188 5.41 8.38 -22.00
CA LEU A 188 4.19 8.62 -22.80
C LEU A 188 4.15 7.84 -24.12
N ASN A 189 5.30 7.37 -24.61
CA ASN A 189 5.40 6.58 -25.83
C ASN A 189 5.22 5.07 -25.58
N ALA A 190 5.09 4.63 -24.33
CA ALA A 190 4.84 3.24 -24.00
C ALA A 190 3.37 2.88 -24.29
N SER A 191 3.14 1.72 -24.90
CA SER A 191 1.78 1.25 -25.23
C SER A 191 1.70 -0.29 -25.19
N PRO A 192 0.53 -0.86 -24.83
CA PRO A 192 0.28 -2.30 -24.91
C PRO A 192 0.04 -2.79 -26.35
N ASP A 193 -0.13 -1.87 -27.31
CA ASP A 193 -0.50 -2.20 -28.68
C ASP A 193 0.61 -2.93 -29.45
N TYR A 194 0.21 -3.64 -30.48
CA TYR A 194 1.14 -4.21 -31.44
C TYR A 194 1.54 -3.13 -32.45
N PRO A 195 2.84 -2.80 -32.61
CA PRO A 195 3.23 -1.72 -33.50
C PRO A 195 3.02 -2.12 -34.96
N GLU A 196 2.66 -1.13 -35.77
CA GLU A 196 2.68 -1.27 -37.23
C GLU A 196 4.12 -1.44 -37.76
N LYS A 197 4.24 -1.96 -38.98
CA LYS A 197 5.50 -2.02 -39.71
C LYS A 197 6.07 -0.60 -39.90
N VAL A 198 7.37 -0.43 -39.67
CA VAL A 198 8.08 0.84 -39.89
C VAL A 198 9.10 0.70 -41.00
N VAL A 199 9.19 1.71 -41.87
CA VAL A 199 10.26 1.80 -42.88
C VAL A 199 11.31 2.80 -42.40
N LEU A 200 12.49 2.30 -42.03
CA LEU A 200 13.64 3.15 -41.68
C LEU A 200 14.59 3.24 -42.87
N ASN A 201 14.55 4.37 -43.59
CA ASN A 201 15.20 4.55 -44.89
C ASN A 201 14.74 3.51 -45.93
N ARG A 202 15.46 2.38 -46.03
CA ARG A 202 15.14 1.26 -46.93
C ARG A 202 14.92 -0.05 -46.18
N ALA A 203 15.04 -0.02 -44.86
CA ALA A 203 14.85 -1.19 -44.01
C ALA A 203 13.38 -1.31 -43.64
N ASP A 204 12.78 -2.43 -43.99
CA ASP A 204 11.45 -2.83 -43.56
C ASP A 204 11.57 -3.52 -42.19
N LEU A 205 11.14 -2.81 -41.15
CA LEU A 205 11.24 -3.28 -39.77
C LEU A 205 9.85 -3.73 -39.28
N VAL A 206 9.80 -4.97 -38.80
CA VAL A 206 8.63 -5.56 -38.15
C VAL A 206 9.01 -5.96 -36.72
N PRO A 207 8.07 -5.86 -35.76
CA PRO A 207 8.33 -6.30 -34.39
C PRO A 207 8.63 -7.81 -34.33
N PHE A 208 9.47 -8.21 -33.37
CA PHE A 208 9.75 -9.64 -33.12
C PHE A 208 8.53 -10.37 -32.51
N GLY A 209 7.62 -9.64 -31.88
CA GLY A 209 6.47 -10.17 -31.16
C GLY A 209 5.74 -9.08 -30.35
N SER A 210 4.87 -9.50 -29.43
CA SER A 210 4.19 -8.61 -28.50
C SER A 210 5.18 -7.90 -27.54
N GLY A 211 4.76 -6.76 -26.98
CA GLY A 211 5.55 -6.00 -26.02
C GLY A 211 6.58 -5.05 -26.62
N SER A 212 6.70 -4.95 -27.94
CA SER A 212 7.65 -4.05 -28.59
C SER A 212 7.44 -2.58 -28.20
N LEU A 213 6.19 -2.14 -28.02
CA LEU A 213 5.87 -0.76 -27.59
C LEU A 213 5.97 -0.55 -26.07
N MET A 214 6.13 -1.60 -25.27
CA MET A 214 6.46 -1.48 -23.85
C MET A 214 7.96 -1.16 -23.64
N ARG A 215 8.78 -1.26 -24.69
CA ARG A 215 10.21 -0.97 -24.61
C ARG A 215 10.44 0.47 -24.16
N GLY A 216 11.12 0.61 -23.02
CA GLY A 216 11.33 1.90 -22.35
C GLY A 216 10.91 1.85 -20.89
N ILE A 217 9.92 1.03 -20.55
CA ILE A 217 9.55 0.76 -19.15
C ILE A 217 10.75 0.12 -18.42
N PRO A 218 11.19 0.69 -17.28
CA PRO A 218 12.41 0.24 -16.60
C PRO A 218 12.20 -1.09 -15.87
N GLY A 219 13.25 -1.93 -15.88
CA GLY A 219 13.22 -3.33 -15.41
C GLY A 219 13.90 -3.59 -14.06
N ASP A 220 14.56 -2.60 -13.46
CA ASP A 220 15.26 -2.72 -12.17
C ASP A 220 14.33 -2.55 -10.94
N TYR A 221 14.81 -2.87 -9.75
CA TYR A 221 14.01 -2.79 -8.51
C TYR A 221 14.05 -1.42 -7.82
N TYR A 222 14.64 -0.40 -8.44
CA TYR A 222 14.69 0.92 -7.84
C TYR A 222 13.27 1.51 -7.72
N SER A 223 13.05 2.33 -6.69
CA SER A 223 11.71 2.84 -6.37
C SER A 223 11.03 3.59 -7.53
N PRO A 224 11.69 4.53 -8.23
CA PRO A 224 11.17 5.14 -9.46
C PRO A 224 10.82 4.12 -10.55
N SER A 225 11.64 3.10 -10.74
CA SER A 225 11.45 2.10 -11.78
C SER A 225 10.25 1.20 -11.48
N ARG A 226 10.09 0.78 -10.22
CA ARG A 226 8.92 0.04 -9.77
C ARG A 226 7.65 0.88 -9.87
N PHE A 227 7.71 2.18 -9.56
CA PHE A 227 6.55 3.08 -9.70
C PHE A 227 6.05 3.11 -11.15
N VAL A 228 6.94 3.40 -12.10
CA VAL A 228 6.62 3.44 -13.53
C VAL A 228 6.07 2.11 -14.03
N ARG A 229 6.72 0.99 -13.65
CA ARG A 229 6.29 -0.33 -14.10
C ARG A 229 4.95 -0.72 -13.50
N ALA A 230 4.74 -0.49 -12.20
CA ALA A 230 3.47 -0.76 -11.52
C ALA A 230 2.34 0.08 -12.13
N ALA A 231 2.53 1.39 -12.29
CA ALA A 231 1.56 2.27 -12.95
C ALA A 231 1.22 1.79 -14.37
N TYR A 232 2.22 1.42 -15.16
CA TYR A 232 1.99 0.91 -16.52
C TYR A 232 1.18 -0.38 -16.53
N VAL A 233 1.59 -1.41 -15.77
CA VAL A 233 0.89 -2.70 -15.81
C VAL A 233 -0.48 -2.63 -15.14
N HIS A 234 -0.63 -1.76 -14.14
CA HIS A 234 -1.89 -1.50 -13.46
C HIS A 234 -2.92 -0.84 -14.38
N ALA A 235 -2.53 0.24 -15.08
CA ALA A 235 -3.40 0.99 -15.98
C ALA A 235 -3.86 0.19 -17.20
N HIS A 236 -3.04 -0.76 -17.67
CA HIS A 236 -3.36 -1.61 -18.82
C HIS A 236 -3.99 -2.95 -18.43
N TYR A 237 -4.20 -3.22 -17.14
CA TYR A 237 -4.87 -4.44 -16.69
C TYR A 237 -6.39 -4.31 -16.91
N PRO A 238 -7.05 -5.20 -17.68
CA PRO A 238 -8.48 -5.11 -17.93
C PRO A 238 -9.30 -5.31 -16.65
N GLY A 239 -10.40 -4.56 -16.52
CA GLY A 239 -11.37 -4.75 -15.43
C GLY A 239 -11.85 -6.20 -15.33
N LYS A 240 -12.17 -6.64 -14.11
CA LYS A 240 -12.61 -7.99 -13.78
C LYS A 240 -13.90 -7.96 -12.95
N ASP A 241 -14.69 -9.02 -13.07
CA ASP A 241 -16.06 -9.03 -12.55
C ASP A 241 -16.22 -9.90 -11.30
N THR A 242 -15.36 -10.89 -11.09
CA THR A 242 -15.41 -11.78 -9.91
C THR A 242 -14.34 -11.45 -8.88
N GLU A 243 -14.55 -11.93 -7.65
CA GLU A 243 -13.57 -11.78 -6.58
C GLU A 243 -12.25 -12.46 -6.94
N GLU A 244 -12.30 -13.70 -7.40
CA GLU A 244 -11.13 -14.50 -7.73
C GLU A 244 -10.31 -13.88 -8.86
N GLU A 245 -10.98 -13.32 -9.87
CA GLU A 245 -10.31 -12.61 -10.96
C GLU A 245 -9.66 -11.31 -10.50
N ASN A 246 -10.30 -10.55 -9.61
CA ASN A 246 -9.73 -9.30 -9.07
C ASN A 246 -8.57 -9.58 -8.09
N VAL A 247 -8.66 -10.63 -7.27
CA VAL A 247 -7.53 -11.13 -6.47
C VAL A 247 -6.38 -11.52 -7.42
N SER A 248 -6.65 -12.30 -8.46
CA SER A 248 -5.63 -12.66 -9.46
C SER A 248 -5.01 -11.43 -10.13
N ARG A 249 -5.81 -10.41 -10.47
CA ARG A 249 -5.36 -9.13 -11.01
C ARG A 249 -4.35 -8.44 -10.09
N ALA A 250 -4.67 -8.33 -8.80
CA ALA A 250 -3.79 -7.67 -7.84
C ALA A 250 -2.42 -8.36 -7.74
N PHE A 251 -2.43 -9.69 -7.56
CA PHE A 251 -1.20 -10.46 -7.40
C PHE A 251 -0.35 -10.48 -8.68
N HIS A 252 -0.96 -10.59 -9.87
CA HIS A 252 -0.20 -10.49 -11.13
C HIS A 252 0.38 -9.09 -11.36
N THR A 253 -0.33 -8.04 -10.97
CA THR A 253 0.15 -6.64 -11.07
C THR A 253 1.37 -6.44 -10.18
N LEU A 254 1.29 -6.86 -8.91
CA LEU A 254 2.38 -6.70 -7.94
C LEU A 254 3.55 -7.64 -8.21
N GLN A 255 3.32 -8.81 -8.82
CA GLN A 255 4.40 -9.72 -9.24
C GLN A 255 5.36 -9.06 -10.25
N GLN A 256 4.90 -8.09 -11.05
CA GLN A 256 5.77 -7.38 -12.01
C GLN A 256 6.87 -6.54 -11.34
N VAL A 257 6.68 -6.20 -10.07
CA VAL A 257 7.58 -5.36 -9.27
C VAL A 257 8.01 -6.04 -7.98
N ALA A 258 7.76 -7.35 -7.82
CA ALA A 258 8.21 -8.13 -6.69
C ALA A 258 9.73 -8.35 -6.75
N MET A 259 10.42 -8.09 -5.65
CA MET A 259 11.87 -8.20 -5.54
C MET A 259 12.29 -9.66 -5.34
N VAL A 260 13.15 -10.15 -6.23
CA VAL A 260 13.74 -11.49 -6.17
C VAL A 260 15.05 -11.44 -5.40
N GLU A 261 15.20 -12.34 -4.42
CA GLU A 261 16.42 -12.48 -3.61
C GLU A 261 17.67 -12.57 -4.49
N GLY A 262 18.75 -11.90 -4.07
CA GLY A 262 20.01 -11.84 -4.82
C GLY A 262 20.09 -10.74 -5.88
N SER A 263 19.00 -10.00 -6.14
CA SER A 263 18.96 -9.03 -7.24
C SER A 263 19.27 -7.58 -6.84
N ALA A 264 19.00 -7.20 -5.57
CA ALA A 264 19.20 -5.83 -5.09
C ALA A 264 19.65 -5.86 -3.62
N ALA A 265 20.94 -5.58 -3.40
CA ALA A 265 21.51 -5.52 -2.05
C ALA A 265 21.27 -4.15 -1.41
N MET A 266 21.02 -4.14 -0.10
CA MET A 266 21.08 -2.96 0.74
C MET A 266 22.55 -2.59 1.04
N GLY A 267 22.76 -1.42 1.64
CA GLY A 267 24.08 -0.99 2.11
C GLY A 267 24.71 -1.94 3.15
N SER A 268 23.91 -2.77 3.83
CA SER A 268 24.39 -3.83 4.73
C SER A 268 24.98 -5.04 4.00
N GLY A 269 24.73 -5.20 2.69
CA GLY A 269 25.07 -6.37 1.89
C GLY A 269 23.98 -7.45 1.85
N GLU A 270 22.93 -7.34 2.66
CA GLU A 270 21.76 -8.20 2.59
C GLU A 270 20.88 -7.84 1.38
N PHE A 271 20.17 -8.82 0.83
CA PHE A 271 19.28 -8.60 -0.32
C PHE A 271 17.86 -8.31 0.12
N GLU A 272 17.26 -7.24 -0.40
CA GLU A 272 15.81 -7.06 -0.28
C GLU A 272 15.09 -8.07 -1.19
N LYS A 273 14.02 -8.65 -0.66
CA LYS A 273 13.08 -9.51 -1.36
C LYS A 273 11.66 -9.13 -0.97
N THR A 274 10.68 -9.44 -1.83
CA THR A 274 9.27 -9.30 -1.44
C THR A 274 8.91 -10.36 -0.42
N ILE A 275 8.81 -9.99 0.85
CA ILE A 275 8.51 -10.88 1.97
C ILE A 275 7.08 -11.44 1.84
N TYR A 276 6.12 -10.57 1.54
CA TYR A 276 4.74 -10.95 1.26
C TYR A 276 4.09 -10.01 0.26
N THR A 277 3.06 -10.52 -0.42
CA THR A 277 2.07 -9.73 -1.16
C THR A 277 0.75 -9.83 -0.42
N GLY A 278 0.16 -8.69 -0.05
CA GLY A 278 -1.11 -8.59 0.67
C GLY A 278 -2.18 -7.88 -0.16
N LEU A 279 -3.45 -8.18 0.09
CA LEU A 279 -4.59 -7.54 -0.55
C LEU A 279 -5.79 -7.50 0.41
N PHE A 280 -6.35 -6.33 0.63
CA PHE A 280 -7.69 -6.18 1.20
C PHE A 280 -8.74 -6.05 0.08
N SER A 281 -9.84 -6.78 0.21
CA SER A 281 -11.03 -6.67 -0.64
C SER A 281 -12.26 -6.26 0.17
N SER A 282 -12.89 -5.14 -0.20
CA SER A 282 -14.15 -4.73 0.42
C SER A 282 -15.36 -5.54 -0.07
N ARG A 283 -15.21 -6.28 -1.17
CA ARG A 283 -16.29 -7.10 -1.73
C ARG A 283 -16.70 -8.21 -0.78
N THR A 284 -15.70 -8.82 -0.14
CA THR A 284 -15.86 -9.96 0.77
C THR A 284 -15.42 -9.62 2.19
N ASN A 285 -14.96 -8.39 2.45
CA ASN A 285 -14.29 -7.96 3.68
C ASN A 285 -13.23 -8.98 4.11
N SER A 286 -12.40 -9.37 3.15
CA SER A 286 -11.37 -10.39 3.33
C SER A 286 -9.99 -9.82 3.09
N TYR A 287 -9.02 -10.39 3.79
CA TYR A 287 -7.61 -10.14 3.57
C TYR A 287 -6.98 -11.38 2.92
N TYR A 288 -6.29 -11.16 1.82
CA TYR A 288 -5.58 -12.17 1.04
C TYR A 288 -4.08 -11.94 1.15
N TRP A 289 -3.29 -13.01 1.17
CA TRP A 289 -1.83 -12.87 1.14
C TRP A 289 -1.14 -14.12 0.58
N ASN A 290 0.09 -13.94 0.10
CA ASN A 290 1.07 -15.01 -0.07
C ASN A 290 2.43 -14.53 0.45
N THR A 291 3.39 -15.45 0.62
CA THR A 291 4.74 -15.10 1.06
C THR A 291 5.76 -15.46 -0.01
N TYR A 292 7.00 -14.99 0.18
CA TYR A 292 8.10 -15.38 -0.70
C TYR A 292 8.29 -16.90 -0.76
N GLU A 293 8.14 -17.57 0.38
CA GLU A 293 8.36 -19.01 0.53
C GLU A 293 7.15 -19.86 0.13
N ASP A 294 5.92 -19.33 0.24
CA ASP A 294 4.69 -19.99 -0.19
C ASP A 294 3.88 -19.06 -1.11
N PRO A 295 3.93 -19.27 -2.43
CA PRO A 295 3.21 -18.43 -3.37
C PRO A 295 1.69 -18.67 -3.39
N SER A 296 1.19 -19.68 -2.66
CA SER A 296 -0.24 -19.96 -2.54
C SER A 296 -0.95 -18.76 -1.91
N VAL A 297 -2.05 -18.31 -2.52
CA VAL A 297 -2.85 -17.22 -1.97
C VAL A 297 -3.75 -17.77 -0.88
N HIS A 298 -3.48 -17.34 0.36
CA HIS A 298 -4.30 -17.59 1.54
C HIS A 298 -5.29 -16.45 1.74
N SER A 299 -6.35 -16.69 2.51
CA SER A 299 -7.37 -15.68 2.79
C SER A 299 -8.05 -15.89 4.13
N VAL A 300 -8.46 -14.78 4.74
CA VAL A 300 -9.35 -14.75 5.91
C VAL A 300 -10.42 -13.71 5.65
N SER A 301 -11.70 -14.06 5.89
CA SER A 301 -12.79 -13.09 5.89
C SER A 301 -13.11 -12.62 7.29
N MET A 302 -13.44 -11.33 7.45
CA MET A 302 -14.02 -10.84 8.70
C MET A 302 -15.33 -11.56 9.05
N ALA A 303 -16.06 -12.09 8.06
CA ALA A 303 -17.33 -12.80 8.29
C ALA A 303 -17.17 -14.09 9.09
N ASP A 304 -15.97 -14.69 9.07
CA ASP A 304 -15.65 -15.91 9.81
C ASP A 304 -15.34 -15.65 11.30
N HIS A 305 -15.29 -14.38 11.71
CA HIS A 305 -14.86 -13.95 13.04
C HIS A 305 -15.85 -12.93 13.65
N PRO A 306 -16.05 -12.92 14.98
CA PRO A 306 -16.92 -11.93 15.62
C PRO A 306 -16.33 -10.52 15.54
N SER A 307 -16.94 -9.63 14.74
CA SER A 307 -16.53 -8.22 14.67
C SER A 307 -16.75 -7.44 15.97
N GLY A 308 -17.60 -7.94 16.88
CA GLY A 308 -17.90 -7.32 18.19
C GLY A 308 -17.09 -7.83 19.38
N GLY A 309 -16.06 -8.65 19.16
CA GLY A 309 -15.18 -9.14 20.23
C GLY A 309 -14.39 -8.03 20.93
N THR A 310 -13.70 -8.36 22.04
CA THR A 310 -12.83 -7.43 22.78
C THR A 310 -11.34 -7.64 22.53
N ASP A 311 -10.97 -8.81 22.04
CA ASP A 311 -9.58 -9.24 21.93
C ASP A 311 -9.13 -9.21 20.47
N LEU A 312 -7.86 -8.87 20.24
CA LEU A 312 -7.24 -8.98 18.92
C LEU A 312 -7.19 -10.46 18.50
N LEU A 313 -7.53 -10.74 17.25
CA LEU A 313 -7.39 -12.07 16.65
C LEU A 313 -6.15 -12.06 15.77
N VAL A 314 -5.15 -12.88 16.12
CA VAL A 314 -3.92 -13.07 15.33
C VAL A 314 -4.02 -14.42 14.62
N LEU A 315 -3.97 -14.38 13.28
CA LEU A 315 -4.28 -15.48 12.38
C LEU A 315 -3.07 -15.89 11.53
#